data_AF-A0A3E1DXJ5-F1
#
_entry.id   AF-A0A3E1DXJ5-F1
#
_cell.length_a   1.000
_cell.length_b   1.000
_cell.length_c   1.000
_cell.angle_alpha   90.00
_cell.angle_beta   90.00
_cell.angle_gamma   90.00
#
_symmetry.space_group_name_H-M   'P 1'
#
loop_
_entity.id
_entity.type
_entity.pdbx_description
1 polymer ?
#
loop_
_entity_poly.entity_id
_entity_poly.type
_entity_poly.pdbx_seq_one_letter_code
_entity_poly.pdbx_strand_id
1 'polypeptide(L)'
;EAVLKQLCASGVEFEAVADLCELSARRDPLLKELSSGGALKIAACFPRAVKWLFAAAAAPLDPAATQVCNLRVEPAEAALEALLGSDFSPNLPSGTTSPKK
;
A
#
# COMPACT_ATOMS: atom_id res chain seq x y z
N GLU A 1 3.81 10.92 -11.26
CA GLU A 1 3.33 12.21 -10.71
C GLU A 1 1.83 12.46 -10.81
N ALA A 2 1.13 12.03 -11.87
CA ALA A 2 -0.30 12.32 -12.05
C ALA A 2 -1.19 11.91 -10.85
N VAL A 3 -0.98 10.71 -10.29
CA VAL A 3 -1.77 10.22 -9.14
C VAL A 3 -1.56 11.06 -7.88
N LEU A 4 -0.31 11.39 -7.52
CA LEU A 4 -0.02 12.22 -6.33
C LEU A 4 -0.66 13.61 -6.45
N LYS A 5 -0.54 14.25 -7.61
CA LYS A 5 -1.14 15.58 -7.83
C LYS A 5 -2.66 15.57 -7.65
N GLN A 6 -3.32 14.52 -8.14
CA GLN A 6 -4.76 14.35 -8.01
C GLN A 6 -5.18 14.01 -6.58
N LEU A 7 -4.41 13.20 -5.86
CA LEU A 7 -4.63 12.95 -4.42
C LEU A 7 -4.54 14.26 -3.62
N CYS A 8 -3.52 15.09 -3.87
CA CYS A 8 -3.44 16.42 -3.25
C CYS A 8 -4.65 17.30 -3.56
N ALA A 9 -5.17 17.25 -4.79
CA ALA A 9 -6.35 18.02 -5.20
C ALA A 9 -7.67 17.47 -4.63
N SER A 10 -7.73 16.18 -4.29
CA SER A 10 -8.92 15.53 -3.75
C SER A 10 -9.25 15.94 -2.31
N GLY A 11 -8.28 16.49 -1.57
CA GLY A 11 -8.45 16.89 -0.17
C GLY A 11 -8.61 15.72 0.81
N VAL A 12 -8.40 14.48 0.36
CA VAL A 12 -8.41 13.29 1.22
C VAL A 12 -7.11 13.21 1.99
N GLU A 13 -7.16 12.72 3.23
CA GLU A 13 -5.96 12.42 4.02
C GLU A 13 -5.26 11.18 3.46
N PHE A 14 -3.98 11.30 3.13
CA PHE A 14 -3.16 10.19 2.67
C PHE A 14 -1.71 10.36 3.12
N GLU A 15 -1.03 9.24 3.30
CA GLU A 15 0.40 9.21 3.61
C GLU A 15 1.21 9.04 2.33
N ALA A 16 1.93 10.09 1.94
CA ALA A 16 2.92 10.02 0.86
C ALA A 16 4.30 9.70 1.43
N VAL A 17 4.81 8.52 1.07
CA VAL A 17 6.16 8.09 1.43
C VAL A 17 7.09 8.21 0.24
N ALA A 18 8.26 8.82 0.43
CA ALA A 18 9.23 9.02 -0.64
C ALA A 18 9.89 7.70 -1.08
N ASP A 19 10.25 6.84 -0.12
CA ASP A 19 10.88 5.54 -0.38
C ASP A 19 10.38 4.47 0.61
N LEU A 20 9.51 3.57 0.11
CA LEU A 20 8.98 2.47 0.91
C LEU A 20 10.07 1.44 1.28
N CYS A 21 11.11 1.28 0.47
CA CYS A 21 12.22 0.38 0.75
C CYS A 21 13.05 0.89 1.94
N GLU A 22 13.30 2.20 2.00
CA GLU A 22 14.01 2.82 3.13
C GLU A 22 13.21 2.67 4.44
N LEU A 23 11.90 2.96 4.41
CA LEU A 23 11.01 2.76 5.57
C LEU A 23 10.99 1.31 6.03
N SER A 24 10.96 0.38 5.08
CA SER A 24 11.01 -1.06 5.36
C SER A 24 12.33 -1.46 6.02
N ALA A 25 13.46 -0.98 5.48
CA ALA A 25 14.80 -1.30 5.97
C ALA A 25 15.00 -0.83 7.41
N ARG A 26 14.47 0.33 7.78
CA ARG A 26 14.56 0.86 9.14
C ARG A 26 13.45 0.39 10.09
N ARG A 27 12.52 -0.45 9.60
CA ARG A 27 11.33 -0.92 10.35
C ARG A 27 10.53 0.24 10.94
N ASP A 28 10.23 1.21 10.10
CA ASP A 28 9.59 2.45 10.50
C ASP A 28 8.26 2.21 11.23
N PRO A 29 7.99 2.87 12.37
CA PRO A 29 6.72 2.78 13.09
C PRO A 29 5.48 3.05 12.22
N LEU A 30 5.60 3.95 11.23
CA LEU A 30 4.52 4.29 10.30
C LEU A 30 3.97 3.04 9.61
N LEU A 31 4.83 2.10 9.23
CA LEU A 31 4.40 0.87 8.55
C LEU A 31 3.51 0.00 9.44
N LYS A 32 3.77 -0.01 10.77
CA LYS A 32 2.95 -0.75 11.73
C LYS A 32 1.61 -0.07 11.97
N GLU A 33 1.60 1.26 12.03
CA GLU A 33 0.37 2.04 12.18
C GLU A 33 -0.56 1.81 10.98
N LEU A 34 -0.01 1.93 9.76
CA LEU A 34 -0.73 1.66 8.52
C LEU A 34 -1.25 0.21 8.45
N SER A 35 -0.43 -0.79 8.81
CA SER A 35 -0.85 -2.20 8.76
C SER A 35 -1.90 -2.56 9.82
N SER A 36 -1.98 -1.80 10.92
CA SER A 36 -2.90 -2.07 12.03
C SER A 36 -4.23 -1.32 11.92
N GLY A 37 -4.30 -0.32 11.05
CA GLY A 37 -5.48 0.55 10.87
C GLY A 37 -6.69 -0.10 10.18
N GLY A 38 -6.62 -1.38 9.82
CA GLY A 38 -7.71 -2.10 9.16
C GLY A 38 -7.64 -2.01 7.63
N ALA A 39 -8.74 -1.61 6.98
CA ALA A 39 -8.83 -1.55 5.53
C ALA A 39 -7.88 -0.49 4.94
N LEU A 40 -6.86 -0.95 4.22
CA LEU A 40 -5.79 -0.10 3.68
C LEU A 40 -5.75 -0.16 2.16
N LYS A 41 -5.69 1.01 1.52
CA LYS A 41 -5.47 1.15 0.08
C LYS A 41 -4.09 1.74 -0.18
N ILE A 42 -3.29 1.08 -1.01
CA ILE A 42 -1.91 1.48 -1.28
C ILE A 42 -1.72 1.70 -2.78
N ALA A 43 -1.23 2.88 -3.18
CA ALA A 43 -0.78 3.13 -4.54
C ALA A 43 0.68 2.72 -4.69
N ALA A 44 0.98 1.67 -5.48
CA ALA A 44 2.36 1.17 -5.61
C ALA A 44 2.62 0.50 -6.96
N CYS A 45 3.89 0.22 -7.24
CA CYS A 45 4.30 -0.43 -8.49
C CYS A 45 3.94 -1.92 -8.56
N PHE A 46 3.97 -2.66 -7.43
CA PHE A 46 3.71 -4.10 -7.42
C PHE A 46 3.14 -4.59 -6.07
N PRO A 47 1.95 -5.22 -6.05
CA PRO A 47 1.33 -5.76 -4.82
C PRO A 47 2.23 -6.72 -4.05
N ARG A 48 2.90 -7.62 -4.80
CA ARG A 48 3.84 -8.57 -4.19
C ARG A 48 4.98 -7.84 -3.48
N ALA A 49 5.60 -6.84 -4.11
CA ALA A 49 6.72 -6.11 -3.49
C ALA A 49 6.30 -5.42 -2.19
N VAL A 50 5.15 -4.75 -2.20
CA VAL A 50 4.58 -4.09 -1.00
C VAL A 50 4.43 -5.08 0.15
N LYS A 51 3.85 -6.25 -0.12
CA LYS A 51 3.72 -7.31 0.89
C LYS A 51 5.06 -7.67 1.54
N TRP A 52 6.10 -7.89 0.74
CA TRP A 52 7.42 -8.27 1.24
C TRP A 52 8.07 -7.16 2.05
N LEU A 53 7.92 -5.90 1.63
CA LEU A 53 8.47 -4.75 2.33
C LEU A 53 7.84 -4.57 3.72
N PHE A 54 6.51 -4.67 3.80
CA PHE A 54 5.79 -4.62 5.07
C PHE A 54 6.13 -5.80 6.00
N ALA A 55 6.24 -7.01 5.45
CA ALA A 55 6.70 -8.18 6.22
C ALA A 55 8.14 -8.03 6.74
N ALA A 56 9.06 -7.52 5.91
CA ALA A 56 10.45 -7.27 6.30
C ALA A 56 10.57 -6.20 7.39
N ALA A 57 9.63 -5.25 7.41
CA ALA A 57 9.50 -4.22 8.45
C ALA A 57 8.92 -4.74 9.78
N ALA A 58 8.57 -6.03 9.87
CA ALA A 58 7.78 -6.60 10.96
C ALA A 58 6.40 -5.93 11.15
N ALA A 59 5.77 -5.54 10.02
CA ALA A 59 4.45 -4.95 9.94
C ALA A 59 3.63 -5.65 8.84
N PRO A 60 3.35 -6.96 8.94
CA PRO A 60 2.70 -7.69 7.86
C PRO A 60 1.30 -7.12 7.55
N LEU A 61 1.02 -6.89 6.26
CA LEU A 61 -0.30 -6.47 5.79
C LEU A 61 -1.30 -7.63 5.83
N ASP A 62 -2.54 -7.32 6.17
CA ASP A 62 -3.65 -8.27 6.11
C ASP A 62 -4.10 -8.44 4.63
N PRO A 63 -3.99 -9.64 4.05
CA PRO A 63 -4.40 -9.86 2.67
C PRO A 63 -5.91 -9.67 2.44
N ALA A 64 -6.74 -9.80 3.47
CA ALA A 64 -8.19 -9.57 3.36
C ALA A 64 -8.57 -8.09 3.54
N ALA A 65 -7.70 -7.30 4.17
CA ALA A 65 -7.93 -5.88 4.45
C ALA A 65 -6.92 -4.96 3.77
N THR A 66 -6.22 -5.41 2.73
CA THR A 66 -5.36 -4.53 1.93
C THR A 66 -5.58 -4.67 0.43
N GLN A 67 -5.77 -3.54 -0.22
CA GLN A 67 -5.86 -3.38 -1.66
C GLN A 67 -4.65 -2.58 -2.16
N VAL A 68 -3.96 -3.08 -3.18
CA VAL A 68 -2.85 -2.38 -3.82
C VAL A 68 -3.23 -1.99 -5.24
N CYS A 69 -3.31 -0.70 -5.52
CA CYS A 69 -3.55 -0.16 -6.85
C CYS A 69 -2.21 -0.13 -7.61
N ASN A 70 -2.12 -0.88 -8.71
CA ASN A 70 -0.86 -1.09 -9.42
C ASN A 70 -0.63 0.01 -10.46
N LEU A 71 0.18 1.00 -10.09
CA LEU A 71 0.46 2.16 -10.94
C LEU A 71 1.26 1.85 -12.22
N ARG A 72 1.77 0.63 -12.39
CA ARG A 72 2.46 0.20 -13.63
C ARG A 72 1.52 -0.44 -14.64
N VAL A 73 0.42 -1.02 -14.17
CA VAL A 73 -0.52 -1.78 -15.01
C VAL A 73 -1.80 -0.97 -15.23
N GLU A 74 -2.27 -0.30 -14.18
CA GLU A 74 -3.49 0.48 -14.22
C GLU A 74 -3.20 1.92 -14.66
N PRO A 75 -4.07 2.52 -15.48
CA PRO A 75 -3.97 3.94 -15.79
C PRO A 75 -4.18 4.78 -14.52
N ALA A 76 -3.61 5.99 -14.51
CA ALA A 76 -3.67 6.87 -13.35
C ALA A 76 -5.11 7.18 -12.90
N GLU A 77 -6.04 7.40 -13.85
CA GLU A 77 -7.47 7.58 -13.55
C GLU A 77 -8.05 6.39 -12.79
N ALA A 78 -7.87 5.15 -13.28
CA ALA A 78 -8.43 3.97 -12.65
C ALA A 78 -7.84 3.72 -11.26
N ALA A 79 -6.54 3.95 -11.09
CA ALA A 79 -5.90 3.88 -9.78
C ALA A 79 -6.47 4.93 -8.82
N LEU A 80 -6.75 6.15 -9.28
CA LEU A 80 -7.36 7.20 -8.47
C LEU A 80 -8.79 6.87 -8.08
N GLU A 81 -9.60 6.37 -9.02
CA GLU A 81 -10.96 5.92 -8.72
C GLU A 81 -10.96 4.78 -7.69
N ALA A 82 -10.02 3.84 -7.79
CA ALA A 82 -9.88 2.78 -6.81
C ALA A 82 -9.42 3.29 -5.44
N LEU A 83 -8.51 4.27 -5.39
CA LEU A 83 -8.01 4.86 -4.14
C LEU A 83 -9.08 5.71 -3.43
N LEU A 84 -9.80 6.54 -4.18
CA LEU A 84 -10.77 7.50 -3.65
C LEU A 84 -12.20 6.92 -3.54
N GLY A 85 -12.51 5.89 -4.31
CA GLY A 85 -13.82 5.24 -4.30
C GLY A 85 -14.09 4.48 -3.00
N SER A 86 -15.36 4.18 -2.76
CA SER A 86 -15.78 3.37 -1.61
C SER A 86 -15.58 1.86 -1.81
N ASP A 87 -15.34 1.42 -3.06
CA ASP A 87 -15.13 0.01 -3.38
C ASP A 87 -13.81 -0.49 -2.80
N PHE A 88 -13.80 -1.71 -2.28
CA PHE A 88 -12.62 -2.30 -1.66
C PHE A 88 -12.42 -3.74 -2.16
N SER A 89 -11.36 -3.95 -2.93
CA SER A 89 -11.05 -5.23 -3.55
C SER A 89 -9.65 -5.70 -3.12
N PRO A 90 -9.55 -6.53 -2.07
CA PRO A 90 -8.27 -7.03 -1.59
C PRO A 90 -7.59 -7.89 -2.65
N ASN A 91 -6.34 -7.56 -2.98
CA ASN A 91 -5.59 -8.21 -4.07
C ASN A 91 -4.17 -8.60 -3.67
N LEU A 92 -3.89 -8.60 -2.37
CA LEU A 92 -2.62 -9.10 -1.85
C LEU A 92 -2.57 -10.63 -2.00
N PRO A 93 -1.43 -11.20 -2.44
CA PRO A 93 -1.29 -12.65 -2.53
C PRO A 93 -1.39 -13.26 -1.13
N SER A 94 -2.10 -14.38 -0.97
CA SER A 94 -2.43 -14.99 0.33
C SER A 94 -1.32 -15.85 0.97
N GLY A 95 -0.14 -16.00 0.35
CA GLY A 95 0.93 -16.85 0.89
C GLY A 95 1.73 -16.22 2.02
N THR A 96 1.62 -16.71 3.26
CA THR A 96 2.43 -16.24 4.40
C THR A 96 3.91 -16.46 4.15
N THR A 97 4.68 -15.39 3.97
CA THR A 97 6.14 -15.45 3.99
C THR A 97 6.58 -14.85 5.30
N SER A 98 6.35 -15.62 6.38
CA SER A 98 7.04 -15.40 7.64
C SER A 98 8.55 -15.42 7.36
N PRO A 99 9.34 -14.42 7.79
CA PRO A 99 10.78 -14.61 7.82
C PRO A 99 11.04 -15.76 8.80
N LYS A 100 11.41 -16.94 8.29
CA LYS A 100 11.97 -17.99 9.15
C LYS A 100 13.22 -17.38 9.79
N LYS A 101 13.16 -17.22 11.12
CA LYS A 101 14.32 -16.95 11.97
C LYS A 101 15.41 -17.99 11.74
#